data_AF-A0A950NDC4-F1
#
_entry.id   AF-A0A950NDC4-F1
#
_cell.length_a   1.000
_cell.length_b   1.000
_cell.length_c   1.000
_cell.angle_alpha   90.00
_cell.angle_beta   90.00
_cell.angle_gamma   90.00
#
_symmetry.space_group_name_H-M   'P 1'
#
loop_
_entity.id
_entity.type
_entity.pdbx_description
1 polymer ?
#
loop_
_entity_poly.entity_id
_entity_poly.type
_entity_poly.pdbx_seq_one_letter_code
_entity_poly.pdbx_strand_id
1 'polypeptide(L)'
;LFPGKRFPRPADLAAVSDDALRTAGFSRAKIAALRDVAEKTLSGIVPTSRAIVRMSDDEIVARLTQVRGVGRWTVEMMLIFKLGRADVWPVDDFGVRNGYRIAFDLPALPSAKELLLLGERWRPHRTTAAWYLWRAADAARKTKAVRGINV
;
A
#
# COMPACT_ATOMS: atom_id res chain seq x y z
N LEU A 1 -0.66 -24.00 -2.86
CA LEU A 1 -0.27 -23.81 -1.45
C LEU A 1 -1.40 -24.10 -0.46
N PHE A 2 -2.64 -23.64 -0.69
CA PHE A 2 -3.75 -23.83 0.27
C PHE A 2 -5.02 -24.34 -0.42
N PRO A 3 -5.13 -25.64 -0.73
CA PRO A 3 -6.32 -26.18 -1.42
C PRO A 3 -7.59 -26.01 -0.57
N GLY A 4 -8.71 -25.69 -1.22
CA GLY A 4 -10.02 -25.54 -0.57
C GLY A 4 -10.22 -24.26 0.25
N LYS A 5 -9.24 -23.35 0.30
CA LYS A 5 -9.32 -22.08 1.06
C LYS A 5 -9.29 -20.88 0.12
N ARG A 6 -10.17 -19.89 0.37
CA ARG A 6 -10.18 -18.62 -0.36
C ARG A 6 -8.95 -17.75 -0.05
N PHE A 7 -8.51 -17.73 1.21
CA PHE A 7 -7.31 -17.03 1.66
C PHE A 7 -6.72 -17.76 2.88
N PRO A 8 -5.38 -17.90 3.02
CA PRO A 8 -4.77 -18.57 4.16
C PRO A 8 -4.98 -17.80 5.46
N ARG A 9 -5.25 -18.52 6.55
CA ARG A 9 -5.24 -17.94 7.90
C ARG A 9 -3.80 -17.82 8.41
N PRO A 10 -3.52 -17.00 9.43
CA PRO A 10 -2.19 -16.89 10.03
C PRO A 10 -1.57 -18.25 10.41
N ALA A 11 -2.34 -19.13 11.05
CA ALA A 11 -1.88 -20.48 11.40
C ALA A 11 -1.58 -21.37 10.17
N ASP A 12 -2.27 -21.15 9.05
CA ASP A 12 -2.00 -21.89 7.82
C ASP A 12 -0.66 -21.46 7.21
N LEU A 13 -0.37 -20.15 7.24
CA LEU A 13 0.93 -19.60 6.82
C LEU A 13 2.06 -20.17 7.67
N ALA A 14 1.88 -20.26 9.00
CA ALA A 14 2.87 -20.84 9.91
C ALA A 14 3.25 -22.29 9.55
N ALA A 15 2.30 -23.08 9.04
CA ALA A 15 2.51 -24.49 8.71
C ALA A 15 3.15 -24.74 7.32
N VAL A 16 3.14 -23.76 6.41
CA VAL A 16 3.77 -23.91 5.08
C VAL A 16 5.28 -23.74 5.19
N SER A 17 6.07 -24.43 4.36
CA SER A 17 7.53 -24.26 4.33
C SER A 17 7.98 -23.01 3.58
N ASP A 18 9.14 -22.47 3.94
CA ASP A 18 9.71 -21.31 3.24
C ASP A 18 10.01 -21.63 1.76
N ASP A 19 10.45 -22.85 1.45
CA ASP A 19 10.69 -23.28 0.06
C ASP A 19 9.42 -23.25 -0.78
N ALA A 20 8.28 -23.67 -0.23
CA ALA A 20 7.00 -23.58 -0.92
C ALA A 20 6.59 -22.12 -1.20
N LEU A 21 6.88 -21.20 -0.28
CA LEU A 21 6.67 -19.76 -0.48
C LEU A 21 7.65 -19.17 -1.51
N ARG A 22 8.91 -19.63 -1.53
CA ARG A 22 9.89 -19.25 -2.54
C ARG A 22 9.45 -19.67 -3.94
N THR A 23 9.00 -20.92 -4.09
CA THR A 23 8.46 -21.45 -5.36
C THR A 23 7.23 -20.69 -5.83
N ALA A 24 6.42 -20.16 -4.90
CA ALA A 24 5.29 -19.29 -5.23
C ALA A 24 5.69 -17.85 -5.63
N GLY A 25 6.99 -17.50 -5.64
CA GLY A 25 7.49 -16.22 -6.13
C GLY A 25 7.78 -15.17 -5.05
N PHE A 26 7.66 -15.50 -3.76
CA PHE A 26 8.01 -14.55 -2.69
C PHE A 26 9.53 -14.46 -2.50
N SER A 27 10.07 -13.25 -2.37
CA SER A 27 11.46 -13.04 -1.95
C SER A 27 11.65 -13.45 -0.48
N ARG A 28 12.90 -13.70 -0.06
CA ARG A 28 13.20 -14.00 1.35
C ARG A 28 12.71 -12.90 2.31
N ALA A 29 12.83 -11.63 1.92
CA ALA A 29 12.33 -10.50 2.70
C ALA A 29 10.79 -10.52 2.82
N LYS A 30 10.07 -10.85 1.73
CA LYS A 30 8.60 -10.99 1.75
C LYS A 30 8.17 -12.19 2.59
N ILE A 31 8.91 -13.30 2.55
CA ILE A 31 8.64 -14.46 3.41
C ILE A 31 8.78 -14.08 4.88
N ALA A 32 9.87 -13.42 5.26
CA ALA A 32 10.06 -12.95 6.63
C ALA A 32 8.93 -11.99 7.07
N ALA A 33 8.47 -11.11 6.18
CA ALA A 33 7.30 -10.26 6.44
C ALA A 33 6.01 -11.07 6.62
N LEU A 34 5.75 -12.07 5.78
CA LEU A 34 4.57 -12.95 5.90
C LEU A 34 4.56 -13.72 7.22
N ARG A 35 5.73 -14.23 7.65
CA ARG A 35 5.88 -14.92 8.95
C ARG A 35 5.56 -13.99 10.10
N ASP A 36 6.15 -12.79 10.08
CA ASP A 36 5.98 -11.81 11.14
C ASP A 36 4.55 -11.25 11.19
N VAL A 37 3.89 -11.02 10.03
CA VAL A 37 2.45 -10.68 9.97
C VAL A 37 1.63 -11.80 10.62
N ALA A 38 1.90 -13.06 10.30
CA ALA A 38 1.14 -14.19 10.83
C ALA A 38 1.30 -14.29 12.35
N GLU A 39 2.54 -14.23 12.85
CA GLU A 39 2.86 -14.23 14.28
C GLU A 39 2.18 -13.06 15.01
N LYS A 40 2.35 -11.84 14.51
CA LYS A 40 1.75 -10.63 15.11
C LYS A 40 0.23 -10.61 15.03
N THR A 41 -0.38 -11.33 14.09
CA THR A 41 -1.83 -11.53 14.07
C THR A 41 -2.28 -12.50 15.15
N LEU A 42 -1.54 -13.59 15.36
CA LEU A 42 -1.84 -14.58 16.39
C LEU A 42 -1.61 -14.02 17.81
N SER A 43 -0.63 -13.13 18.00
CA SER A 43 -0.38 -12.46 19.28
C SER A 43 -1.27 -11.23 19.54
N GLY A 44 -2.10 -10.84 18.58
CA GLY A 44 -3.03 -9.70 18.70
C GLY A 44 -2.39 -8.33 18.47
N ILE A 45 -1.12 -8.25 18.06
CA ILE A 45 -0.51 -6.99 17.61
C ILE A 45 -1.20 -6.47 16.35
N VAL A 46 -1.50 -7.33 15.37
CA VAL A 46 -2.38 -6.94 14.26
C VAL A 46 -3.84 -6.99 14.75
N PRO A 47 -4.58 -5.87 14.74
CA PRO A 47 -5.94 -5.83 15.27
C PRO A 47 -6.91 -6.63 14.40
N THR A 48 -7.97 -7.14 15.03
CA THR A 48 -9.07 -7.80 14.31
C THR A 48 -9.77 -6.80 13.37
N SER A 49 -10.45 -7.31 12.34
CA SER A 49 -11.21 -6.45 11.42
C SER A 49 -12.28 -5.62 12.12
N ARG A 50 -12.84 -6.08 13.25
CA ARG A 50 -13.81 -5.32 14.04
C ARG A 50 -13.15 -4.21 14.86
N ALA A 51 -11.95 -4.45 15.38
CA ALA A 51 -11.21 -3.46 16.16
C ALA A 51 -10.65 -2.36 15.24
N ILE A 52 -10.04 -2.74 14.13
CA ILE A 52 -9.31 -1.81 13.27
C ILE A 52 -10.19 -0.72 12.66
N VAL A 53 -11.46 -1.01 12.36
CA VAL A 53 -12.39 0.00 11.79
C VAL A 53 -12.70 1.14 12.75
N ARG A 54 -12.51 0.93 14.06
CA ARG A 54 -12.75 1.94 15.11
C ARG A 54 -11.50 2.74 15.49
N MET A 55 -10.34 2.36 14.97
CA MET A 55 -9.07 3.04 15.25
C MET A 55 -8.89 4.23 14.32
N SER A 56 -8.20 5.27 14.79
CA SER A 56 -7.72 6.35 13.93
C SER A 56 -6.64 5.87 12.97
N ASP A 57 -6.42 6.60 11.88
CA ASP A 57 -5.42 6.24 10.88
C ASP A 57 -4.00 6.26 11.48
N ASP A 58 -3.68 7.20 12.37
CA ASP A 58 -2.38 7.29 13.04
C ASP A 58 -2.14 6.11 13.99
N GLU A 59 -3.16 5.66 14.73
CA GLU A 59 -3.05 4.46 15.57
C GLU A 59 -2.81 3.20 14.74
N ILE A 60 -3.49 3.08 13.59
CA ILE A 60 -3.31 1.94 12.67
C ILE A 60 -1.89 1.96 12.10
N VAL A 61 -1.40 3.12 11.66
CA VAL A 61 -0.02 3.28 11.18
C VAL A 61 0.97 2.87 12.25
N ALA A 62 0.93 3.48 13.43
CA ALA A 62 1.87 3.21 14.52
C ALA A 62 1.93 1.72 14.88
N ARG A 63 0.77 1.06 14.95
CA ARG A 63 0.66 -0.35 15.31
C ARG A 63 1.14 -1.28 14.21
N LEU A 64 0.73 -1.06 12.96
CA LEU A 64 1.07 -1.97 11.86
C LEU A 64 2.50 -1.80 11.37
N THR A 65 3.12 -0.63 11.55
CA THR A 65 4.55 -0.45 11.23
C THR A 65 5.50 -1.21 12.15
N GLN A 66 4.99 -1.81 13.24
CA GLN A 66 5.77 -2.75 14.06
C GLN A 66 6.01 -4.08 13.34
N VAL A 67 5.24 -4.36 12.28
CA VAL A 67 5.37 -5.57 11.47
C VAL A 67 6.51 -5.41 10.47
N ARG A 68 7.43 -6.36 10.44
CA ARG A 68 8.58 -6.42 9.54
C ARG A 68 8.11 -6.33 8.09
N GLY A 69 8.67 -5.39 7.34
CA GLY A 69 8.34 -5.20 5.93
C GLY A 69 7.01 -4.47 5.68
N VAL A 70 6.31 -4.02 6.74
CA VAL A 70 5.14 -3.15 6.63
C VAL A 70 5.57 -1.73 6.96
N GLY A 71 5.76 -0.91 5.92
CA GLY A 71 6.02 0.52 6.06
C GLY A 71 4.73 1.33 6.07
N ARG A 72 4.85 2.65 6.32
CA ARG A 72 3.73 3.60 6.28
C ARG A 72 2.92 3.49 5.00
N TRP A 73 3.59 3.49 3.84
CA TRP A 73 2.95 3.34 2.54
C TRP A 73 2.07 2.08 2.45
N THR A 74 2.55 0.94 2.96
CA THR A 74 1.77 -0.31 2.95
C THR A 74 0.51 -0.19 3.81
N VAL A 75 0.61 0.50 4.96
CA VAL A 75 -0.55 0.77 5.80
C VAL A 75 -1.52 1.71 5.10
N GLU A 76 -1.04 2.78 4.47
CA GLU A 76 -1.86 3.72 3.69
C GLU A 76 -2.61 3.02 2.56
N MET A 77 -1.98 2.06 1.86
CA MET A 77 -2.68 1.23 0.87
C MET A 77 -3.81 0.41 1.50
N MET A 78 -3.62 -0.10 2.71
CA MET A 78 -4.66 -0.82 3.44
C MET A 78 -5.79 0.13 3.88
N LEU A 79 -5.47 1.33 4.39
CA LEU A 79 -6.46 2.35 4.74
C LEU A 79 -7.35 2.70 3.55
N ILE A 80 -6.76 2.86 2.36
CA ILE A 80 -7.48 3.17 1.12
C ILE A 80 -8.30 1.97 0.63
N PHE A 81 -7.65 0.84 0.33
CA PHE A 81 -8.28 -0.25 -0.42
C PHE A 81 -9.05 -1.25 0.45
N LYS A 82 -8.73 -1.34 1.75
CA LYS A 82 -9.40 -2.26 2.67
C LYS A 82 -10.39 -1.54 3.59
N LEU A 83 -10.05 -0.36 4.11
CA LEU A 83 -10.91 0.37 5.04
C LEU A 83 -11.71 1.50 4.40
N GLY A 84 -11.40 1.88 3.15
CA GLY A 84 -12.13 2.94 2.45
C GLY A 84 -11.98 4.32 3.10
N ARG A 85 -10.86 4.59 3.79
CA ARG A 85 -10.60 5.90 4.40
C ARG A 85 -10.53 6.96 3.31
N ALA A 86 -11.33 8.03 3.46
CA ALA A 86 -11.51 9.05 2.43
C ALA A 86 -10.36 10.08 2.35
N ASP A 87 -9.59 10.24 3.43
CA ASP A 87 -8.60 11.32 3.56
C ASP A 87 -7.15 10.85 3.75
N VAL A 88 -6.75 9.80 3.03
CA VAL A 88 -5.37 9.28 3.03
C VAL A 88 -4.58 9.93 1.90
N TRP A 89 -3.38 10.41 2.24
CA TRP A 89 -2.49 11.09 1.30
C TRP A 89 -1.11 10.43 1.24
N PRO A 90 -0.90 9.44 0.34
CA PRO A 90 0.30 8.62 0.34
C PRO A 90 1.46 9.33 -0.37
N VAL A 91 2.09 10.27 0.34
CA VAL A 91 3.12 11.16 -0.22
C VAL A 91 4.38 10.45 -0.70
N ASP A 92 4.63 9.24 -0.22
CA ASP A 92 5.76 8.40 -0.64
C ASP A 92 5.45 7.53 -1.87
N ASP A 93 4.19 7.52 -2.32
CA ASP A 93 3.77 6.72 -3.47
C ASP A 93 4.28 7.33 -4.78
N PHE A 94 5.12 6.58 -5.49
CA PHE A 94 5.67 7.02 -6.78
C PHE A 94 4.56 7.30 -7.81
N GLY A 95 3.50 6.50 -7.83
CA GLY A 95 2.39 6.66 -8.76
C GLY A 95 1.63 7.96 -8.52
N VAL A 96 1.38 8.33 -7.26
CA VAL A 96 0.75 9.61 -6.88
C VAL A 96 1.67 10.77 -7.21
N ARG A 97 2.96 10.71 -6.84
CA ARG A 97 3.93 11.77 -7.14
C ARG A 97 4.07 11.99 -8.65
N ASN A 98 4.19 10.92 -9.42
CA ASN A 98 4.32 11.00 -10.87
C ASN A 98 3.01 11.43 -11.53
N GLY A 99 1.88 10.96 -11.00
CA GLY A 99 0.55 11.41 -11.39
C GLY A 99 0.38 12.91 -11.20
N TYR A 100 0.82 13.45 -10.06
CA TYR A 100 0.80 14.90 -9.80
C TYR A 100 1.68 15.63 -10.82
N ARG A 101 2.92 15.16 -11.01
CA ARG A 101 3.84 15.75 -12.00
C ARG A 101 3.21 15.82 -13.39
N ILE A 102 2.52 14.76 -13.82
CA ILE A 102 1.85 14.71 -15.13
C ILE A 102 0.63 15.63 -15.17
N ALA A 103 -0.24 15.57 -14.17
CA ALA A 103 -1.50 16.31 -14.15
C ALA A 103 -1.30 17.84 -14.09
N PHE A 104 -0.18 18.28 -13.52
CA PHE A 104 0.15 19.69 -13.34
C PHE A 104 1.37 20.13 -14.18
N ASP A 105 1.79 19.32 -15.15
CA ASP A 105 2.90 19.59 -16.07
C ASP A 105 4.19 20.08 -15.37
N LEU A 106 4.56 19.42 -14.27
CA LEU A 106 5.75 19.77 -13.53
C LEU A 106 7.02 19.19 -14.20
N PRO A 107 8.12 19.96 -14.23
CA PRO A 107 9.37 19.51 -14.86
C PRO A 107 10.05 18.38 -14.10
N ALA A 108 9.77 18.25 -12.80
CA ALA A 108 10.37 17.24 -11.92
C ALA A 108 9.34 16.59 -10.99
N LEU A 109 9.66 15.40 -10.50
CA LEU A 109 8.84 14.67 -9.55
C LEU A 109 8.81 15.44 -8.21
N PRO A 110 7.65 15.90 -7.70
CA PRO A 110 7.59 16.62 -6.43
C PRO A 110 8.11 15.72 -5.31
N SER A 111 8.86 16.27 -4.35
CA SER A 111 9.26 15.60 -3.12
C SER A 111 8.04 15.23 -2.25
N ALA A 112 8.20 14.29 -1.31
CA ALA A 112 7.14 13.96 -0.36
C ALA A 112 6.71 15.20 0.47
N LYS A 113 7.65 16.08 0.82
CA LYS A 113 7.39 17.32 1.55
C LYS A 113 6.56 18.33 0.74
N GLU A 114 6.90 18.51 -0.53
CA GLU A 114 6.12 19.36 -1.44
C GLU A 114 4.72 18.76 -1.66
N LEU A 115 4.65 17.46 -1.95
CA LEU A 115 3.39 16.77 -2.20
C LEU A 115 2.45 16.84 -0.99
N LEU A 116 3.00 16.77 0.23
CA LEU A 116 2.24 16.93 1.47
C LEU A 116 1.47 18.26 1.49
N LEU A 117 2.15 19.39 1.22
CA LEU A 117 1.52 20.71 1.20
C LEU A 117 0.50 20.85 0.06
N LEU A 118 0.82 20.30 -1.12
CA LEU A 118 -0.05 20.36 -2.29
C LEU A 118 -1.38 19.62 -2.06
N GLY A 119 -1.36 18.57 -1.23
CA GLY A 119 -2.53 17.76 -0.93
C GLY A 119 -3.55 18.39 0.02
N GLU A 120 -3.20 19.43 0.76
CA GLU A 120 -4.10 20.04 1.77
C GLU A 120 -5.39 20.59 1.15
N ARG A 121 -5.32 21.09 -0.10
CA ARG A 121 -6.49 21.58 -0.85
C ARG A 121 -7.56 20.52 -1.13
N TRP A 122 -7.21 19.24 -1.00
CA TRP A 122 -8.10 18.12 -1.32
C TRP A 122 -8.72 17.47 -0.09
N ARG A 123 -8.45 17.99 1.12
CA ARG A 123 -9.18 17.54 2.30
C ARG A 123 -10.68 17.82 2.16
N PRO A 124 -11.56 16.93 2.68
CA PRO A 124 -11.27 15.67 3.36
C PRO A 124 -11.25 14.45 2.41
N HIS A 125 -10.91 14.63 1.14
CA HIS A 125 -11.02 13.63 0.07
C HIS A 125 -9.69 13.35 -0.63
N ARG A 126 -8.57 13.40 0.11
CA ARG A 126 -7.23 13.15 -0.46
C ARG A 126 -7.07 11.76 -1.06
N THR A 127 -7.82 10.76 -0.60
CA THR A 127 -7.84 9.42 -1.22
C THR A 127 -8.40 9.48 -2.64
N THR A 128 -9.46 10.24 -2.87
CA THR A 128 -10.04 10.43 -4.20
C THR A 128 -9.05 11.15 -5.11
N ALA A 129 -8.39 12.20 -4.62
CA ALA A 129 -7.34 12.88 -5.38
C ALA A 129 -6.20 11.93 -5.76
N ALA A 130 -5.68 11.15 -4.82
CA ALA A 130 -4.64 10.15 -5.07
C ALA A 130 -5.06 9.14 -6.15
N TRP A 131 -6.33 8.71 -6.14
CA TRP A 131 -6.88 7.83 -7.16
C TRP A 131 -6.84 8.45 -8.56
N TYR A 132 -7.24 9.71 -8.72
CA TYR A 132 -7.15 10.41 -10.01
C TYR A 132 -5.71 10.59 -10.47
N LEU A 133 -4.77 10.84 -9.55
CA LEU A 133 -3.35 10.93 -9.90
C LEU A 133 -2.79 9.59 -10.38
N TRP A 134 -3.18 8.47 -9.78
CA TRP A 134 -2.87 7.15 -10.34
C TRP A 134 -3.44 6.97 -11.75
N ARG A 135 -4.66 7.45 -12.02
CA ARG A 135 -5.24 7.40 -13.39
C ARG A 135 -4.42 8.24 -14.38
N ALA A 136 -3.96 9.42 -13.98
CA ALA A 136 -3.11 10.27 -14.81
C ALA A 136 -1.77 9.57 -15.15
N ALA A 137 -1.12 8.95 -14.15
CA ALA A 137 0.10 8.18 -14.35
C ALA A 137 -0.11 6.98 -15.29
N ASP A 138 -1.21 6.24 -15.11
CA ASP A 138 -1.56 5.10 -15.96
C ASP A 138 -1.85 5.52 -17.41
N ALA A 139 -2.59 6.61 -17.60
CA ALA A 139 -2.91 7.13 -18.92
C ALA A 139 -1.65 7.53 -19.68
N ALA A 140 -0.72 8.26 -19.04
CA ALA A 140 0.55 8.64 -19.65
C ALA A 140 1.41 7.44 -20.03
N ARG A 141 1.44 6.38 -19.19
CA ARG A 141 2.14 5.13 -19.51
C ARG A 141 1.57 4.45 -20.75
N LYS A 142 0.24 4.40 -20.88
CA LYS A 142 -0.42 3.84 -22.07
C LYS A 142 -0.10 4.64 -23.33
N THR A 143 -0.14 5.97 -23.27
CA THR A 143 0.23 6.84 -24.39
C THR A 143 1.67 6.59 -24.86
N LYS A 144 2.62 6.42 -23.93
CA LYS A 144 4.02 6.09 -24.26
C LYS A 144 4.16 4.71 -24.92
N ALA A 145 3.47 3.71 -24.41
CA ALA A 145 3.47 2.36 -24.98
C ALA A 145 2.93 2.34 -26.43
N VAL A 146 1.85 3.09 -26.69
CA VAL A 146 1.28 3.24 -28.05
C VAL A 146 2.25 3.96 -29.00
N ARG A 147 3.03 4.92 -28.49
CA ARG A 147 3.98 5.70 -29.30
C ARG A 147 5.36 5.05 -29.46
N GLY A 148 5.59 3.86 -28.90
CA GLY A 148 6.87 3.15 -29.02
C GLY A 148 8.06 3.85 -28.36
N ILE A 149 7.82 4.76 -27.42
CA ILE A 149 8.88 5.53 -26.75
C ILE A 149 9.29 4.78 -25.47
N ASN A 150 10.40 4.04 -25.54
CA ASN A 150 11.08 3.50 -24.35
C ASN A 150 12.01 4.57 -23.74
N VAL A 151 12.05 4.64 -22.41
CA VAL A 151 13.15 5.29 -21.66
C VAL A 151 13.93 4.18 -20.99
#